data_AF-A0A7S2YA97-F1
#
_entry.id   AF-A0A7S2YA97-F1
#
_cell.length_a   1.000
_cell.length_b   1.000
_cell.length_c   1.000
_cell.angle_alpha   90.00
_cell.angle_beta   90.00
_cell.angle_gamma   90.00
#
_symmetry.space_group_name_H-M   'P 1'
#
loop_
_entity.id
_entity.type
_entity.pdbx_description
1 polymer ?
#
loop_
_entity_poly.entity_id
_entity_poly.type
_entity_poly.pdbx_seq_one_letter_code
_entity_poly.pdbx_strand_id
1 'polypeptide(L)'
;SALDQASLQKDGKLTEASVNGISLPSLVQKTTIKQSGSLVLIKMDIEGAEKQLLASASQSSILLDYAQSGVEIAMLVERHGSEAEYANIVDSFAKMGIRVNARVDAG
;
A
#
# COMPACT_ATOMS: atom_id res chain seq x y z
N SER A 1 18.33 7.92 2.04
CA SER A 1 17.85 8.94 1.08
C SER A 1 16.58 9.54 1.65
N ALA A 2 16.38 10.83 1.41
CA ALA A 2 15.36 11.66 2.03
C ALA A 2 13.94 11.16 1.72
N LEU A 3 13.20 10.79 2.77
CA LEU A 3 11.73 10.69 2.86
C LEU A 3 11.47 10.22 4.29
N ASP A 4 11.15 11.13 5.23
CA ASP A 4 10.48 10.82 6.51
C ASP A 4 10.41 12.09 7.38
N GLN A 5 9.58 13.08 7.04
CA GLN A 5 9.01 14.03 8.02
C GLN A 5 7.71 14.63 7.45
N ALA A 6 6.57 14.01 7.75
CA ALA A 6 5.26 14.65 7.58
C ALA A 6 4.89 15.32 8.92
N SER A 7 4.83 16.65 8.93
CA SER A 7 4.53 17.45 10.12
C SER A 7 3.01 17.54 10.33
N LEU A 8 2.48 16.93 11.39
CA LEU A 8 1.10 17.17 11.83
C LEU A 8 1.08 18.36 12.79
N GLN A 9 0.39 19.44 12.43
CA GLN A 9 0.26 20.63 13.28
C GLN A 9 -0.85 20.42 14.32
N LYS A 10 -0.48 20.49 15.60
CA LYS A 10 -1.44 20.79 16.68
C LYS A 10 -0.83 21.88 17.58
N ASP A 11 -1.56 22.97 17.74
CA ASP A 11 -1.27 24.08 18.67
C ASP A 11 0.06 24.84 18.43
N GLY A 12 0.50 24.99 17.18
CA GLY A 12 1.64 25.85 16.83
C GLY A 12 3.00 25.37 17.33
N LYS A 13 3.08 24.15 17.87
CA LYS A 13 4.34 23.46 18.17
C LYS A 13 4.54 22.35 17.14
N LEU A 14 5.68 22.37 16.45
CA LEU A 14 6.13 21.26 15.62
C LEU A 14 6.41 20.08 16.56
N THR A 15 5.42 19.21 16.75
CA THR A 15 5.68 17.87 17.29
C THR A 15 6.20 17.02 16.14
N GLU A 16 7.52 16.91 16.03
CA GLU A 16 8.15 15.90 15.18
C GLU A 16 7.77 14.52 15.75
N ALA A 17 6.69 13.94 15.24
CA ALA A 17 6.46 12.53 15.38
C ALA A 17 7.40 11.83 14.40
N SER A 18 8.54 11.34 14.87
CA SER A 18 9.39 10.46 14.07
C SER A 18 8.63 9.18 13.78
N VAL A 19 8.03 9.11 12.59
CA VAL A 19 7.37 7.90 12.11
C VAL A 19 8.45 7.01 11.53
N ASN A 20 8.77 5.90 12.20
CA ASN A 20 9.59 4.86 11.58
C ASN A 20 8.72 4.14 10.53
N GLY A 21 8.97 4.40 9.25
CA GLY A 21 8.25 3.77 8.15
C GLY A 21 8.53 2.26 8.05
N ILE A 22 7.48 1.47 7.79
CA ILE A 22 7.59 0.07 7.36
C ILE A 22 7.00 -0.06 5.96
N SER A 23 7.68 -0.78 5.07
CA SER A 23 7.13 -1.02 3.73
C SER A 23 5.93 -1.97 3.80
N LEU A 24 4.92 -1.75 2.95
CA LEU A 24 3.73 -2.61 2.89
C LEU A 24 4.08 -4.11 2.70
N PRO A 25 5.04 -4.48 1.83
CA PRO A 25 5.46 -5.89 1.72
C PRO A 25 6.03 -6.45 3.04
N SER A 26 6.81 -5.67 3.77
CA SER A 26 7.36 -6.08 5.06
C SER A 26 6.26 -6.21 6.12
N LEU A 27 5.25 -5.34 6.07
CA LEU A 27 4.10 -5.42 6.97
C LEU A 27 3.33 -6.72 6.71
N VAL A 28 2.98 -7.01 5.45
CA VAL A 28 2.31 -8.27 5.07
C VAL A 28 3.12 -9.48 5.53
N GLN A 29 4.43 -9.49 5.27
CA GLN A 29 5.30 -10.60 5.67
C GLN A 29 5.32 -10.83 7.19
N LYS A 30 5.22 -9.76 7.99
CA LYS A 30 5.26 -9.84 9.45
C LYS A 30 3.92 -10.19 10.09
N THR A 31 2.80 -9.84 9.46
CA THR A 31 1.47 -9.91 10.10
C THR A 31 0.57 -10.99 9.52
N THR A 32 0.92 -11.56 8.37
CA THR A 32 0.07 -12.53 7.69
C THR A 32 0.72 -13.90 7.65
N ILE A 33 -0.11 -14.94 7.73
CA ILE A 33 0.34 -16.32 7.60
C ILE A 33 0.30 -16.68 6.12
N LYS A 34 1.44 -17.10 5.56
CA LYS A 34 1.53 -17.60 4.18
C LYS A 34 0.97 -19.02 4.09
N GLN A 35 -0.35 -19.14 4.01
CA GLN A 35 -1.05 -20.42 3.89
C GLN A 35 -2.06 -20.38 2.75
N SER A 36 -2.00 -21.38 1.86
CA SER A 36 -2.94 -21.53 0.74
C SER A 36 -4.39 -21.52 1.21
N GLY A 37 -5.25 -20.77 0.50
CA GLY A 37 -6.66 -20.55 0.85
C GLY A 37 -6.92 -19.41 1.82
N SER A 38 -5.86 -18.74 2.32
CA SER A 38 -6.01 -17.55 3.17
C SER A 38 -6.30 -16.30 2.36
N LEU A 39 -6.99 -15.33 2.97
CA LEU A 39 -7.23 -13.99 2.41
C LEU A 39 -6.45 -12.94 3.20
N VAL A 40 -5.69 -12.11 2.50
CA VAL A 40 -5.11 -10.87 2.99
C VAL A 40 -5.87 -9.69 2.40
N LEU A 41 -6.61 -8.98 3.25
CA LEU A 41 -7.30 -7.75 2.89
C LEU A 41 -6.49 -6.54 3.36
N ILE A 42 -6.10 -5.67 2.42
CA ILE A 42 -5.37 -4.44 2.70
C ILE A 42 -6.32 -3.28 2.41
N LYS A 43 -6.76 -2.57 3.45
CA LYS A 43 -7.48 -1.30 3.30
C LYS A 43 -6.49 -0.15 3.47
N MET A 44 -6.46 0.77 2.52
CA MET A 44 -5.59 1.93 2.51
C MET A 44 -6.42 3.19 2.33
N ASP A 45 -6.30 4.07 3.31
CA ASP A 45 -6.92 5.38 3.40
C ASP A 45 -5.88 6.24 4.13
N ILE A 46 -5.00 6.86 3.33
CA ILE A 46 -3.89 7.69 3.80
C ILE A 46 -3.80 8.93 2.90
N GLU A 47 -3.35 10.03 3.47
CA GLU A 47 -3.26 11.31 2.78
C GLU A 47 -1.92 11.45 2.03
N GLY A 48 -1.94 11.34 0.71
CA GLY A 48 -0.86 11.80 -0.19
C GLY A 48 0.37 10.88 -0.34
N ALA A 49 0.33 9.64 0.14
CA ALA A 49 1.45 8.68 0.08
C ALA A 49 1.11 7.31 -0.56
N GLU A 50 -0.15 7.09 -0.95
CA GLU A 50 -0.69 5.84 -1.50
C GLU A 50 0.08 5.41 -2.74
N LYS A 51 0.28 6.35 -3.68
CA LYS A 51 0.98 6.08 -4.93
C LYS A 51 2.39 5.55 -4.70
N GLN A 52 3.15 6.16 -3.79
CA GLN A 52 4.53 5.76 -3.49
C GLN A 52 4.56 4.40 -2.79
N LEU A 53 3.66 4.18 -1.84
CA LEU A 53 3.54 2.95 -1.10
C LEU A 53 3.13 1.78 -2.01
N LEU A 54 2.13 1.99 -2.89
CA LEU A 54 1.67 1.01 -3.87
C LEU A 54 2.69 0.76 -4.97
N ALA A 55 3.38 1.78 -5.47
CA ALA A 55 4.45 1.60 -6.45
C ALA A 55 5.58 0.73 -5.88
N SER A 56 6.03 1.03 -4.65
CA SER A 56 7.03 0.21 -3.93
C SER A 56 6.56 -1.23 -3.74
N ALA A 57 5.31 -1.42 -3.33
CA ALA A 57 4.73 -2.75 -3.15
C ALA A 57 4.58 -3.52 -4.46
N SER A 58 4.24 -2.86 -5.57
CA SER A 58 4.10 -3.46 -6.90
C SER A 58 5.43 -3.93 -7.52
N GLN A 59 6.56 -3.50 -6.95
CA GLN A 59 7.89 -3.92 -7.37
C GLN A 59 8.46 -5.01 -6.44
N SER A 60 7.74 -5.38 -5.38
CA SER A 60 8.19 -6.37 -4.41
C SER A 60 7.86 -7.80 -4.84
N SER A 61 8.83 -8.70 -4.72
CA SER A 61 8.62 -10.13 -4.90
C SER A 61 7.83 -10.79 -3.76
N ILE A 62 7.67 -10.11 -2.61
CA ILE A 62 6.99 -10.68 -1.43
C ILE A 62 5.50 -10.89 -1.71
N LEU A 63 4.81 -9.88 -2.24
CA LEU A 63 3.37 -10.00 -2.51
C LEU A 63 3.09 -11.03 -3.61
N LEU A 64 3.99 -11.10 -4.60
CA LEU A 64 3.96 -12.14 -5.63
C LEU A 64 4.17 -13.55 -5.03
N ASP A 65 5.15 -13.74 -4.14
CA ASP A 65 5.41 -15.01 -3.45
C ASP A 65 4.19 -15.48 -2.64
N TYR A 66 3.50 -14.55 -1.96
CA TYR A 66 2.25 -14.85 -1.27
C TYR A 66 1.15 -15.28 -2.23
N ALA A 67 0.92 -14.51 -3.30
CA ALA A 67 -0.09 -14.85 -4.32
C ALA A 67 0.19 -16.23 -4.95
N GLN A 68 1.45 -16.51 -5.31
CA GLN A 68 1.86 -17.79 -5.88
C GLN A 68 1.76 -18.96 -4.90
N SER A 69 1.82 -18.70 -3.59
CA SER A 69 1.59 -19.70 -2.55
C SER A 69 0.09 -20.02 -2.34
N GLY A 70 -0.80 -19.42 -3.13
CA GLY A 70 -2.24 -19.60 -3.04
C GLY A 70 -2.91 -18.74 -1.96
N VAL A 71 -2.24 -17.70 -1.48
CA VAL A 71 -2.86 -16.66 -0.65
C VAL A 71 -3.59 -15.68 -1.56
N GLU A 72 -4.86 -15.43 -1.30
CA GLU A 72 -5.60 -14.38 -1.98
C GLU A 72 -5.23 -13.03 -1.39
N ILE A 73 -4.86 -12.05 -2.22
CA ILE A 73 -4.59 -10.69 -1.79
C ILE A 73 -5.57 -9.74 -2.48
N ALA A 74 -6.30 -8.98 -1.67
CA ALA A 74 -7.22 -7.96 -2.13
C ALA A 74 -6.89 -6.61 -1.48
N MET A 75 -6.88 -5.55 -2.27
CA MET A 75 -6.61 -4.19 -1.83
C MET A 75 -7.81 -3.28 -2.09
N LEU A 76 -8.20 -2.52 -1.07
CA LEU A 76 -9.16 -1.43 -1.15
C LEU A 76 -8.38 -0.14 -0.92
N VAL A 77 -8.27 0.68 -1.96
CA VAL A 77 -7.45 1.89 -1.93
C VAL A 77 -8.35 3.09 -2.18
N GLU A 78 -8.41 3.98 -1.20
CA GLU A 78 -8.83 5.36 -1.42
C GLU A 78 -7.63 6.12 -1.98
N ARG A 79 -7.77 6.67 -3.18
CA ARG A 79 -6.66 7.33 -3.88
C ARG A 79 -6.87 8.83 -3.96
N HIS A 80 -5.87 9.57 -3.51
CA HIS A 80 -5.68 10.97 -3.83
C HIS A 80 -4.89 11.08 -5.15
N GLY A 81 -5.59 11.31 -6.27
CA GLY A 81 -4.99 11.47 -7.59
C GLY A 81 -5.85 10.95 -8.74
N SER A 82 -5.36 11.13 -9.97
CA SER A 82 -6.09 10.74 -11.18
C SER A 82 -5.97 9.25 -11.47
N GLU A 83 -6.91 8.71 -12.25
CA GLU A 83 -6.88 7.30 -12.62
C GLU A 83 -5.63 6.89 -13.40
N ALA A 84 -5.21 7.73 -14.33
CA ALA A 84 -4.04 7.50 -15.18
C ALA A 84 -2.75 7.32 -14.36
N GLU A 85 -2.66 7.99 -13.20
CA GLU A 85 -1.49 7.90 -12.33
C GLU A 85 -1.34 6.56 -11.61
N TYR A 86 -2.45 5.84 -11.43
CA TYR A 86 -2.50 4.54 -10.76
C TYR A 86 -2.63 3.37 -11.74
N ALA A 87 -3.00 3.61 -13.00
CA ALA A 87 -3.24 2.56 -13.99
C ALA A 87 -2.08 1.54 -14.08
N ASN A 88 -0.85 2.03 -14.25
CA ASN A 88 0.34 1.15 -14.34
C ASN A 88 0.60 0.35 -13.06
N ILE A 89 0.27 0.93 -11.90
CA ILE A 89 0.46 0.28 -10.59
C ILE A 89 -0.60 -0.82 -10.41
N VAL A 90 -1.86 -0.53 -10.73
CA VAL A 90 -2.97 -1.49 -10.69
C VAL A 90 -2.71 -2.65 -11.64
N ASP A 91 -2.25 -2.36 -12.87
CA ASP A 91 -1.89 -3.40 -13.85
C ASP A 91 -0.76 -4.30 -13.36
N SER A 92 0.21 -3.72 -12.64
CA SER A 92 1.32 -4.49 -12.08
C SER A 92 0.82 -5.47 -11.02
N PHE A 93 -0.12 -5.06 -10.15
CA PHE A 93 -0.77 -5.95 -9.20
C PHE A 93 -1.65 -7.00 -9.86
N ALA A 94 -2.40 -6.65 -10.90
CA ALA A 94 -3.24 -7.59 -11.63
C ALA A 94 -2.40 -8.72 -12.25
N LYS A 95 -1.21 -8.40 -12.80
CA LYS A 95 -0.26 -9.41 -13.31
C LYS A 95 0.29 -10.34 -12.23
N MET A 96 0.27 -9.93 -10.96
CA MET A 96 0.61 -10.77 -9.81
C MET A 96 -0.57 -11.63 -9.31
N GLY A 97 -1.76 -11.48 -9.90
CA GLY A 97 -2.98 -12.09 -9.39
C GLY A 97 -3.59 -11.36 -8.18
N ILE A 98 -3.17 -10.12 -7.93
CA ILE A 98 -3.63 -9.30 -6.81
C ILE A 98 -4.75 -8.38 -7.28
N ARG A 99 -5.87 -8.37 -6.55
CA ARG A 99 -7.03 -7.54 -6.90
C ARG A 99 -6.92 -6.20 -6.21
N VAL A 100 -6.99 -5.11 -6.98
CA VAL A 100 -7.01 -3.74 -6.44
C VAL A 100 -8.32 -3.07 -6.84
N ASN A 101 -9.10 -2.66 -5.85
CA ASN A 101 -10.26 -1.79 -6.04
C ASN A 101 -9.87 -0.39 -5.56
N ALA A 102 -9.64 0.52 -6.50
CA ALA A 102 -9.24 1.89 -6.20
C ALA A 102 -10.43 2.84 -6.44
N ARG A 103 -10.81 3.61 -5.42
CA ARG A 103 -11.81 4.67 -5.53
C ARG A 103 -11.13 6.03 -5.49
N VAL A 104 -11.48 6.90 -6.44
CA VAL A 104 -11.07 8.32 -6.39
C VAL A 104 -11.78 8.96 -5.22
N ASP A 105 -11.04 9.55 -4.29
CA ASP A 105 -11.68 10.44 -3.33
C ASP A 105 -12.08 11.72 -4.05
N ALA A 106 -13.37 12.03 -4.00
CA ALA A 106 -13.95 13.22 -4.62
C ALA A 106 -13.91 14.34 -3.57
N GLY A 107 -12.70 14.79 -3.23
CA GLY A 107 -12.48 15.99 -2.41
C GLY A 107 -13.17 17.22 -3.00
#